data_AF-A0A968MYT3-F1
#
_entry.id   AF-A0A968MYT3-F1
#
_cell.length_a   1.000
_cell.length_b   1.000
_cell.length_c   1.000
_cell.angle_alpha   90.00
_cell.angle_beta   90.00
_cell.angle_gamma   90.00
#
_symmetry.space_group_name_H-M   'P 1'
#
loop_
_entity.id
_entity.type
_entity.pdbx_description
1 polymer ?
#
loop_
_entity_poly.entity_id
_entity_poly.type
_entity_poly.pdbx_seq_one_letter_code
_entity_poly.pdbx_strand_id
1 'polypeptide(L)'
;MRADGLFHDIIDDSNSFVETNLGQMLAFAIYTGVKAGWLGTDYKVKADKMRLGALSKIDKYGIVQGACGSPNFDRSGTSTEAQSFFIMMEYAYSQL
;
A
#
# COMPACT_ATOMS: atom_id res chain seq x y z
N MET A 1 1.35 -7.48 8.54
CA MET A 1 2.36 -6.78 7.73
C MET A 1 3.64 -7.58 7.73
N ARG A 2 4.18 -7.87 6.56
CA ARG A 2 5.45 -8.59 6.37
C ARG A 2 6.66 -7.69 6.70
N ALA A 3 7.84 -8.29 6.71
CA ALA A 3 9.09 -7.56 7.00
C ALA A 3 9.41 -6.46 5.97
N ASP A 4 8.95 -6.62 4.72
CA ASP A 4 9.11 -5.68 3.59
C ASP A 4 8.07 -4.56 3.57
N GLY A 5 7.13 -4.53 4.53
CA GLY A 5 6.07 -3.52 4.59
C GLY A 5 4.83 -3.87 3.76
N LEU A 6 4.84 -4.99 3.04
CA LEU A 6 3.72 -5.45 2.24
C LEU A 6 2.86 -6.48 3.00
N PHE A 7 1.83 -6.97 2.34
CA PHE A 7 0.88 -7.94 2.89
C PHE A 7 0.71 -9.12 1.94
N HIS A 8 0.13 -10.19 2.44
CA HIS A 8 -0.42 -11.23 1.58
C HIS A 8 -1.81 -10.79 1.12
N ASP A 9 -2.20 -11.15 -0.11
CA ASP A 9 -3.50 -10.83 -0.72
C ASP A 9 -4.66 -11.28 0.18
N ILE A 10 -4.52 -12.48 0.75
CA ILE A 10 -5.33 -12.94 1.87
C ILE A 10 -4.50 -12.75 3.14
N ILE A 11 -4.94 -11.84 4.02
CA ILE A 11 -4.15 -11.30 5.14
C ILE A 11 -3.63 -12.39 6.10
N ASP A 12 -4.42 -13.44 6.30
CA ASP A 12 -4.15 -14.57 7.20
C ASP A 12 -3.68 -15.84 6.49
N ASP A 13 -3.49 -15.81 5.16
CA ASP A 13 -2.92 -16.92 4.39
C ASP A 13 -1.59 -16.53 3.74
N SER A 14 -0.50 -17.03 4.33
CA SER A 14 0.86 -16.82 3.81
C SER A 14 1.15 -17.50 2.47
N ASN A 15 0.26 -18.39 1.99
CA ASN A 15 0.41 -19.02 0.68
C ASN A 15 -0.15 -18.14 -0.46
N SER A 16 -1.02 -17.18 -0.15
CA SER A 16 -1.47 -16.20 -1.12
C SER A 16 -0.30 -15.29 -1.55
N PHE A 17 -0.39 -14.68 -2.73
CA PHE A 17 0.70 -13.86 -3.25
C PHE A 17 0.87 -12.59 -2.41
N VAL A 18 2.07 -11.99 -2.48
CA VAL A 18 2.35 -10.72 -1.79
C VAL A 18 1.72 -9.59 -2.61
N GLU A 19 0.85 -8.81 -1.95
CA GLU A 19 0.00 -7.80 -2.54
C GLU A 19 0.45 -6.38 -2.13
N THR A 20 0.44 -5.45 -3.09
CA THR A 20 0.95 -4.09 -2.92
C THR A 20 -0.09 -3.09 -2.43
N ASN A 21 -1.33 -3.16 -2.93
CA ASN A 21 -2.38 -2.17 -2.74
C ASN A 21 -2.85 -2.04 -1.27
N LEU A 22 -2.96 -3.13 -0.52
CA LEU A 22 -3.35 -3.08 0.90
C LEU A 22 -2.37 -2.23 1.72
N GLY A 23 -1.08 -2.31 1.43
CA GLY A 23 -0.08 -1.44 2.03
C GLY A 23 -0.33 0.04 1.72
N GLN A 24 -0.68 0.36 0.47
CA GLN A 24 -0.98 1.72 0.03
C GLN A 24 -2.26 2.27 0.69
N MET A 25 -3.33 1.46 0.73
CA MET A 25 -4.60 1.81 1.37
C MET A 25 -4.44 2.11 2.86
N LEU A 26 -3.71 1.25 3.58
CA LEU A 26 -3.45 1.43 5.00
C LEU A 26 -2.53 2.63 5.27
N ALA A 27 -1.48 2.81 4.47
CA ALA A 27 -0.60 3.97 4.60
C ALA A 27 -1.38 5.28 4.37
N PHE A 28 -2.19 5.35 3.31
CA PHE A 28 -3.09 6.48 3.06
C PHE A 28 -4.00 6.76 4.27
N ALA A 29 -4.72 5.74 4.75
CA ALA A 29 -5.64 5.89 5.88
C ALA A 29 -4.92 6.33 7.16
N ILE A 30 -3.72 5.79 7.44
CA ILE A 30 -2.92 6.17 8.60
C ILE A 30 -2.42 7.61 8.48
N TYR A 31 -1.89 8.03 7.33
CA TYR A 31 -1.40 9.39 7.16
C TYR A 31 -2.53 10.41 7.30
N THR A 32 -3.69 10.16 6.70
CA THR A 32 -4.90 10.97 6.91
C THR A 32 -5.35 10.93 8.37
N GLY A 33 -5.29 9.76 9.00
CA GLY A 33 -5.55 9.49 10.42
C GLY A 33 -4.77 10.40 11.36
N VAL A 34 -3.45 10.36 11.18
CA VAL A 34 -2.48 11.12 11.98
C VAL A 34 -2.68 12.62 11.74
N LYS A 35 -2.79 13.06 10.48
CA LYS A 35 -3.00 14.49 10.15
C LYS A 35 -4.26 15.05 10.80
N ALA A 36 -5.34 14.29 10.81
CA ALA A 36 -6.62 14.73 11.38
C ALA A 36 -6.73 14.50 12.89
N GLY A 37 -5.70 13.96 13.56
CA GLY A 37 -5.64 13.86 15.02
C GLY A 37 -6.51 12.77 15.66
N TRP A 38 -7.07 11.86 14.87
CA TRP A 38 -7.88 10.72 15.35
C TRP A 38 -7.09 9.41 15.42
N LEU A 39 -5.84 9.41 14.93
CA LEU A 39 -4.89 8.33 15.08
C LEU A 39 -3.57 8.86 15.70
N GLY A 40 -2.99 8.11 16.63
CA GLY A 40 -1.74 8.49 17.29
C GLY A 40 -0.56 8.56 16.31
N THR A 41 0.37 9.50 16.55
CA THR A 41 1.54 9.72 15.68
C THR A 41 2.45 8.50 15.55
N ASP A 42 2.46 7.61 16.55
CA ASP A 42 3.25 6.38 16.54
C ASP A 42 2.87 5.41 15.40
N TYR A 43 1.65 5.53 14.86
CA TYR A 43 1.23 4.76 13.69
C TYR A 43 1.97 5.15 12.41
N LYS A 44 2.53 6.37 12.34
CA LYS A 44 3.30 6.84 11.19
C LYS A 44 4.45 5.90 10.85
N VAL A 45 5.13 5.34 11.85
CA VAL A 45 6.25 4.40 11.64
C VAL A 45 5.81 3.18 10.82
N LYS A 46 4.59 2.68 11.04
CA LYS A 46 4.03 1.57 10.28
C LYS A 46 3.66 1.99 8.86
N ALA A 47 3.05 3.17 8.69
CA ALA A 47 2.70 3.69 7.37
C ALA A 47 3.93 4.01 6.52
N ASP A 48 5.00 4.56 7.11
CA ASP A 48 6.27 4.81 6.42
C ASP A 48 6.84 3.50 5.86
N LYS A 49 6.75 2.40 6.63
CA LYS A 49 7.19 1.08 6.19
C LYS A 49 6.34 0.54 5.02
N MET A 50 5.02 0.70 5.09
CA MET A 50 4.12 0.31 3.99
C MET A 50 4.38 1.13 2.73
N ARG A 51 4.58 2.43 2.87
CA ARG A 51 4.93 3.35 1.78
C ARG A 51 6.24 2.94 1.10
N LEU A 52 7.29 2.64 1.87
CA LEU A 52 8.55 2.13 1.32
C LEU A 52 8.37 0.79 0.58
N GLY A 53 7.54 -0.10 1.13
CA GLY A 53 7.15 -1.34 0.46
C GLY A 53 6.48 -1.08 -0.90
N ALA A 54 5.51 -0.17 -0.94
CA ALA A 54 4.82 0.21 -2.17
C ALA A 54 5.74 0.91 -3.20
N LEU A 55 6.63 1.80 -2.75
CA LEU A 55 7.62 2.45 -3.61
C LEU A 55 8.56 1.44 -4.28
N SER A 56 8.93 0.36 -3.56
CA SER A 56 9.76 -0.72 -4.12
C SER A 56 9.08 -1.53 -5.23
N LYS A 57 7.78 -1.33 -5.44
CA LYS A 57 6.96 -2.03 -6.43
C LYS A 57 6.66 -1.22 -7.68
N ILE A 58 7.24 -0.02 -7.80
CA ILE A 58 7.14 0.77 -9.02
C ILE A 58 8.20 0.31 -10.02
N ASP A 59 7.77 -0.03 -11.21
CA ASP A 59 8.68 -0.37 -12.30
C ASP A 59 9.24 0.88 -13.01
N LYS A 60 10.11 0.65 -14.00
CA LYS A 60 10.74 1.72 -14.80
C LYS A 60 9.76 2.59 -15.60
N TYR A 61 8.50 2.17 -15.73
CA TYR A 61 7.44 2.89 -16.43
C TYR A 61 6.52 3.65 -15.47
N GLY A 62 6.77 3.59 -14.17
CA GLY A 62 5.91 4.22 -13.16
C GLY A 62 4.66 3.39 -12.84
N ILE A 63 4.62 2.11 -13.24
CA ILE A 63 3.47 1.23 -12.97
C ILE A 63 3.72 0.47 -11.66
N VAL A 64 2.68 0.41 -10.83
CA VAL A 64 2.69 -0.32 -9.56
C VAL A 64 2.43 -1.79 -9.87
N GLN A 65 3.40 -2.63 -9.52
CA GLN A 65 3.38 -4.06 -9.73
C GLN A 65 2.95 -4.81 -8.46
N GLY A 66 2.55 -6.07 -8.61
CA GLY A 66 2.20 -6.93 -7.48
C GLY A 66 0.89 -6.56 -6.80
N ALA A 67 0.00 -5.84 -7.50
CA ALA A 67 -1.35 -5.61 -7.04
C ALA A 67 -2.25 -6.80 -7.40
N CYS A 68 -3.45 -6.85 -6.81
CA CYS A 68 -4.50 -7.74 -7.30
C CYS A 68 -4.95 -7.30 -8.71
N GLY A 69 -4.66 -8.12 -9.72
CA GLY A 69 -4.68 -7.72 -11.13
C GLY A 69 -6.09 -7.57 -11.70
N SER A 70 -6.37 -6.41 -12.32
CA SER A 70 -7.62 -6.19 -13.06
C SER A 70 -7.65 -7.05 -14.34
N PRO A 71 -8.82 -7.53 -14.80
CA PRO A 71 -10.17 -7.30 -14.25
C PRO A 71 -10.66 -8.35 -13.26
N ASN A 72 -9.91 -9.44 -13.04
CA ASN A 72 -10.43 -10.59 -12.30
C ASN A 72 -10.06 -10.59 -10.81
N PHE A 73 -9.02 -9.86 -10.42
CA PHE A 73 -8.56 -9.75 -9.04
C PHE A 73 -8.32 -11.12 -8.38
N ASP A 74 -7.71 -12.04 -9.12
CA ASP A 74 -7.46 -13.42 -8.70
C ASP A 74 -5.96 -13.80 -8.74
N ARG A 75 -5.09 -12.85 -9.11
CA ARG A 75 -3.64 -13.05 -9.25
C ARG A 75 -2.88 -11.74 -9.18
N SER A 76 -1.59 -11.85 -8.87
CA SER A 76 -0.64 -10.73 -8.94
C SER A 76 -0.59 -10.12 -10.35
N GLY A 77 -0.65 -8.79 -10.41
CA GLY A 77 -0.60 -8.01 -11.64
C GLY A 77 -0.57 -6.51 -11.35
N THR A 78 -1.34 -5.76 -12.14
CA THR A 78 -1.51 -4.30 -12.01
C THR A 78 -3.00 -3.97 -11.98
N SER A 79 -3.38 -2.86 -11.36
CA SER A 79 -4.77 -2.39 -11.33
C SER A 79 -4.84 -0.88 -11.26
N THR A 80 -5.92 -0.29 -11.80
CA THR A 80 -6.17 1.15 -11.68
C THR A 80 -6.29 1.57 -10.22
N GLU A 81 -6.87 0.71 -9.38
CA GLU A 81 -6.99 0.91 -7.95
C GLU A 81 -5.62 1.08 -7.27
N ALA A 82 -4.66 0.20 -7.55
CA ALA A 82 -3.31 0.32 -7.01
C ALA A 82 -2.59 1.60 -7.49
N GLN A 83 -2.83 2.02 -8.74
CA GLN A 83 -2.27 3.30 -9.22
C GLN A 83 -2.89 4.48 -8.47
N SER A 84 -4.20 4.47 -8.24
CA SER A 84 -4.91 5.52 -7.53
C SER A 84 -4.48 5.62 -6.07
N PHE A 85 -4.41 4.49 -5.35
CA PHE A 85 -3.98 4.49 -3.96
C PHE A 85 -2.51 4.86 -3.80
N PHE A 86 -1.64 4.54 -4.76
CA PHE A 86 -0.27 5.06 -4.75
C PHE A 86 -0.25 6.60 -4.72
N ILE A 87 -1.01 7.24 -5.63
CA ILE A 87 -1.06 8.72 -5.71
C ILE A 87 -1.67 9.31 -4.43
N MET A 88 -2.77 8.73 -3.93
CA MET A 88 -3.43 9.18 -2.71
C MET A 88 -2.53 9.04 -1.48
N MET A 89 -1.81 7.92 -1.36
CA MET A 89 -0.85 7.65 -0.29
C MET A 89 0.29 8.68 -0.31
N GLU A 90 0.92 8.91 -1.47
CA GLU A 90 2.01 9.89 -1.61
C GLU A 90 1.53 11.31 -1.29
N TYR A 91 0.33 11.67 -1.75
CA TYR A 91 -0.27 12.93 -1.38
C TYR A 91 -0.47 13.02 0.13
N ALA A 92 -1.12 12.06 0.77
CA ALA A 92 -1.35 12.09 2.22
C ALA A 92 -0.05 12.12 3.03
N TYR A 93 1.00 11.41 2.58
CA TYR A 93 2.34 11.48 3.16
C TYR A 93 2.92 12.89 3.10
N SER A 94 2.78 13.58 1.96
CA SER A 94 3.29 14.96 1.78
C SER A 94 2.63 16.01 2.68
N GLN A 95 1.53 15.63 3.35
CA GLN A 95 0.69 16.51 4.14
C GLN A 95 0.94 16.40 5.66
N LEU A 96 1.84 15.52 6.08
CA LEU A 96 2.30 15.34 7.47
C LEU A 96 3.55 16.14 7.76
#